data_AF-A0A382ENC5-F1
#
_entry.id   AF-A0A382ENC5-F1
#
_cell.length_a   1.000
_cell.length_b   1.000
_cell.length_c   1.000
_cell.angle_alpha   90.00
_cell.angle_beta   90.00
_cell.angle_gamma   90.00
#
_symmetry.space_group_name_H-M   'P 1'
#
loop_
_entity.id
_entity.type
_entity.pdbx_description
1 polymer ?
#
loop_
_entity_poly.entity_id
_entity_poly.type
_entity_poly.pdbx_seq_one_letter_code
_entity_poly.pdbx_strand_id
1 'polypeptide(L)'
;LRMRFKKSQLYESAFTPIIIGLLVGFIAAIMGIGGAFILVPAMIYIIGMPTKLIPGTSLFVTIFISAIVTILHAFNYGSIDLILVSMLILGSIIGVQCGQKIGEFIDSTELKTLLAILLLLVGIAIAYDTFFAPDLIKEATFNGTKTLGPFSSFIKNLSKDFPVQYGIISIIFAIVLGVAAAFIRRFFSGLRKKYFKPAK
;
A
#
# COMPACT_ATOMS: atom_id res chain seq x y z
N LEU A 1 -15.92 6.18 -32.74
CA LEU A 1 -16.92 6.95 -31.96
C LEU A 1 -16.19 7.72 -30.85
N ARG A 2 -16.07 9.06 -30.95
CA ARG A 2 -15.48 9.92 -29.91
C ARG A 2 -16.60 10.46 -29.03
N MET A 3 -16.53 10.28 -27.71
CA MET A 3 -17.57 10.69 -26.77
C MET A 3 -17.04 11.81 -25.88
N ARG A 4 -17.77 12.92 -25.79
CA ARG A 4 -17.35 14.09 -25.00
C ARG A 4 -17.79 13.91 -23.56
N PHE A 5 -16.84 13.73 -22.65
CA PHE A 5 -17.12 13.76 -21.22
C PHE A 5 -17.20 15.21 -20.73
N LYS A 6 -18.42 15.73 -20.51
CA LYS A 6 -18.67 17.15 -20.17
C LYS A 6 -17.92 17.65 -18.92
N LYS A 7 -17.66 16.77 -17.94
CA LYS A 7 -16.98 17.13 -16.68
C LYS A 7 -15.45 17.02 -16.76
N SER A 8 -14.90 16.04 -17.48
CA SER A 8 -13.45 15.85 -17.63
C SER A 8 -12.86 16.54 -18.87
N GLN A 9 -13.70 17.12 -19.74
CA GLN A 9 -13.31 17.80 -21.01
C GLN A 9 -12.41 16.95 -21.92
N LEU A 10 -12.52 15.62 -21.82
CA LEU A 10 -11.76 14.68 -22.65
C LEU A 10 -12.54 14.29 -23.92
N TYR A 11 -11.80 14.24 -25.03
CA TYR A 11 -12.25 13.73 -26.32
C TYR A 11 -11.63 12.35 -26.57
N GLU A 12 -12.05 11.36 -25.80
CA GLU A 12 -11.59 9.98 -25.99
C GLU A 12 -12.65 9.11 -26.69
N SER A 13 -12.18 8.03 -27.30
CA SER A 13 -13.08 6.99 -27.75
C SER A 13 -13.59 6.22 -26.54
N ALA A 14 -14.90 5.95 -26.49
CA ALA A 14 -15.53 5.15 -25.43
C ALA A 14 -14.91 3.75 -25.27
N PHE A 15 -14.15 3.29 -26.27
CA PHE A 15 -13.46 2.02 -26.28
C PHE A 15 -12.31 1.93 -25.26
N THR A 16 -11.54 3.00 -25.06
CA THR A 16 -10.38 2.99 -24.15
C THR A 16 -10.78 2.72 -22.69
N PRO A 17 -11.77 3.44 -22.11
CA PRO A 17 -12.22 3.18 -20.74
C PRO A 17 -12.85 1.79 -20.56
N ILE A 18 -13.51 1.25 -21.60
CA ILE A 18 -14.14 -0.08 -21.55
C ILE A 18 -13.06 -1.17 -21.44
N ILE A 19 -12.01 -1.11 -22.27
CA ILE A 19 -10.92 -2.09 -22.20
C ILE A 19 -10.21 -2.02 -20.85
N ILE A 20 -9.90 -0.80 -20.39
CA ILE A 20 -9.24 -0.61 -19.09
C ILE A 20 -10.13 -1.18 -17.97
N GLY A 21 -11.43 -0.88 -17.99
CA GLY A 21 -12.39 -1.40 -17.03
C GLY A 21 -12.46 -2.93 -17.03
N LEU A 22 -12.44 -3.56 -18.20
CA LEU A 22 -12.43 -5.02 -18.35
C LEU A 22 -11.16 -5.64 -17.76
N LEU A 23 -9.99 -5.11 -18.12
CA LEU A 23 -8.71 -5.58 -17.59
C LEU A 23 -8.62 -5.41 -16.07
N VAL A 24 -9.03 -4.24 -15.56
CA VAL A 24 -9.04 -3.95 -14.12
C VAL A 24 -10.00 -4.88 -13.38
N GLY A 25 -11.20 -5.13 -13.92
CA GLY A 25 -12.17 -6.04 -13.33
C GLY A 25 -11.67 -7.49 -13.31
N PHE A 26 -11.02 -7.95 -14.38
CA PHE A 26 -10.41 -9.28 -14.43
C PHE A 26 -9.30 -9.45 -13.39
N ILE A 27 -8.39 -8.48 -13.31
CA ILE A 27 -7.29 -8.49 -12.31
C ILE A 27 -7.86 -8.42 -10.89
N ALA A 28 -8.88 -7.58 -10.65
CA ALA A 28 -9.53 -7.46 -9.36
C ALA A 28 -10.23 -8.76 -8.94
N ALA A 29 -10.81 -9.51 -9.88
CA ALA A 29 -11.43 -10.80 -9.60
C ALA A 29 -10.39 -11.87 -9.21
N ILE A 30 -9.21 -11.89 -9.85
CA ILE A 30 -8.14 -12.85 -9.51
C ILE A 30 -7.47 -12.50 -8.19
N MET A 31 -7.13 -11.23 -7.98
CA MET A 31 -6.35 -10.80 -6.83
C MET A 31 -7.20 -10.49 -5.60
N GLY A 32 -8.51 -10.30 -5.75
CA GLY A 32 -9.41 -9.86 -4.67
C GLY A 32 -9.19 -8.41 -4.22
N ILE A 33 -8.30 -7.66 -4.88
CA ILE A 33 -8.00 -6.25 -4.60
C ILE A 33 -8.82 -5.43 -5.59
N GLY A 34 -9.68 -4.51 -5.12
CA GLY A 34 -10.67 -3.75 -5.92
C GLY A 34 -10.18 -2.92 -7.13
N GLY A 35 -8.95 -3.09 -7.59
CA GLY A 35 -8.45 -2.59 -8.89
C GLY A 35 -8.07 -1.11 -8.91
N ALA A 36 -8.38 -0.35 -7.86
CA ALA A 36 -8.13 1.08 -7.77
C ALA A 36 -6.66 1.48 -8.02
N PHE A 37 -5.72 0.65 -7.56
CA PHE A 37 -4.28 0.91 -7.67
C PHE A 37 -3.77 0.89 -9.13
N ILE A 38 -4.45 0.17 -10.03
CA ILE A 38 -4.19 0.19 -11.49
C ILE A 38 -5.02 1.27 -12.16
N LEU A 39 -6.28 1.41 -11.73
CA LEU A 39 -7.24 2.32 -12.34
C LEU A 39 -6.81 3.79 -12.21
N VAL A 40 -6.26 4.20 -11.06
CA VAL A 40 -5.84 5.59 -10.82
C VAL A 40 -4.70 6.01 -11.77
N PRO A 41 -3.56 5.29 -11.88
CA PRO A 41 -2.54 5.57 -12.89
C PRO A 41 -3.07 5.51 -14.32
N ALA A 42 -3.91 4.53 -14.66
CA ALA A 42 -4.49 4.41 -16.00
C ALA A 42 -5.33 5.65 -16.36
N MET A 43 -6.11 6.18 -15.43
CA MET A 43 -6.88 7.42 -15.64
C MET A 43 -5.98 8.66 -15.78
N ILE A 44 -4.86 8.72 -15.05
CA ILE A 44 -3.90 9.84 -15.14
C ILE A 44 -3.16 9.82 -16.48
N TYR A 45 -2.60 8.68 -16.86
CA TYR A 45 -1.59 8.59 -17.93
C TYR A 45 -2.16 8.12 -19.27
N ILE A 46 -3.17 7.24 -19.27
CA ILE A 46 -3.76 6.72 -20.51
C ILE A 46 -4.92 7.61 -20.94
N ILE A 47 -5.88 7.83 -20.04
CA ILE A 47 -7.09 8.61 -20.33
C ILE A 47 -6.82 10.13 -20.26
N GLY A 48 -5.82 10.56 -19.49
CA GLY A 48 -5.46 11.97 -19.34
C GLY A 48 -6.47 12.78 -18.51
N MET A 49 -7.20 12.14 -17.59
CA MET A 49 -8.22 12.81 -16.77
C MET A 49 -7.58 13.87 -15.86
N PRO A 50 -8.22 15.04 -15.66
CA PRO A 50 -7.76 16.01 -14.69
C PRO A 50 -7.77 15.40 -13.28
N THR A 51 -6.63 15.51 -12.62
CA THR A 51 -6.29 14.86 -11.34
C THR A 51 -7.29 15.10 -10.22
N LYS A 52 -7.97 16.25 -10.23
CA LYS A 52 -9.00 16.61 -9.25
C LYS A 52 -10.25 15.71 -9.31
N LEU A 53 -10.56 15.12 -10.47
CA LEU A 53 -11.74 14.26 -10.65
C LEU A 53 -11.44 12.76 -10.42
N ILE A 54 -10.16 12.37 -10.41
CA ILE A 54 -9.74 10.97 -10.44
C ILE A 54 -10.06 10.23 -9.14
N PRO A 55 -9.82 10.78 -7.93
CA PRO A 55 -10.12 10.06 -6.69
C PRO A 55 -11.60 9.70 -6.56
N GLY A 56 -12.51 10.64 -6.86
CA GLY A 56 -13.95 10.37 -6.83
C GLY A 56 -14.38 9.35 -7.89
N THR A 57 -13.89 9.50 -9.13
CA THR A 57 -14.25 8.61 -10.24
C THR A 57 -13.74 7.18 -10.01
N SER A 58 -12.49 7.02 -9.57
CA SER A 58 -11.91 5.71 -9.24
C SER A 58 -12.65 5.02 -8.11
N LEU A 59 -12.98 5.73 -7.03
CA LEU A 59 -13.73 5.18 -5.91
C LEU A 59 -15.12 4.70 -6.35
N PHE A 60 -15.80 5.48 -7.18
CA PHE A 60 -17.10 5.11 -7.71
C PHE A 60 -17.03 3.85 -8.58
N VAL A 61 -16.02 3.71 -9.43
CA VAL A 61 -15.84 2.47 -10.21
C VAL A 61 -15.48 1.28 -9.28
N THR A 62 -14.58 1.52 -8.33
CA THR A 62 -14.07 0.50 -7.40
C THR A 62 -15.18 -0.09 -6.53
N ILE A 63 -16.14 0.72 -6.06
CA ILE A 63 -17.23 0.19 -5.23
C ILE A 63 -18.09 -0.83 -6.00
N PHE A 64 -18.38 -0.62 -7.28
CA PHE A 64 -19.12 -1.60 -8.07
C PHE A 64 -18.30 -2.85 -8.38
N ILE A 65 -17.03 -2.69 -8.78
CA ILE A 65 -16.14 -3.83 -9.04
C ILE A 65 -16.01 -4.68 -7.77
N SER A 66 -15.65 -4.05 -6.65
CA SER A 66 -15.46 -4.74 -5.37
C SER A 66 -16.76 -5.38 -4.88
N ALA A 67 -17.91 -4.72 -5.00
CA ALA A 67 -19.19 -5.31 -4.60
C ALA A 67 -19.49 -6.59 -5.37
N ILE A 68 -19.34 -6.57 -6.70
CA ILE A 68 -19.58 -7.75 -7.55
C ILE A 68 -18.57 -8.86 -7.23
N VAL A 69 -17.27 -8.54 -7.16
CA VAL A 69 -16.22 -9.51 -6.85
C VAL A 69 -16.42 -10.12 -5.45
N THR A 70 -16.80 -9.32 -4.46
CA THR A 70 -17.07 -9.78 -3.09
C THR A 70 -18.26 -10.71 -3.06
N ILE A 71 -19.37 -10.36 -3.71
CA ILE A 71 -20.56 -11.21 -3.81
C ILE A 71 -20.20 -12.55 -4.45
N LEU A 72 -19.50 -12.52 -5.58
CA LEU A 72 -19.07 -13.74 -6.26
C LEU A 72 -18.13 -14.59 -5.39
N HIS A 73 -17.22 -13.98 -4.64
CA HIS A 73 -16.35 -14.74 -3.73
C HIS A 73 -17.11 -15.30 -2.53
N ALA A 74 -18.06 -14.54 -1.98
CA ALA A 74 -18.90 -14.97 -0.87
C ALA A 74 -19.71 -16.22 -1.26
N PHE A 75 -20.36 -16.19 -2.42
CA PHE A 75 -21.17 -17.30 -2.89
C PHE A 75 -20.35 -18.52 -3.32
N ASN A 76 -19.22 -18.32 -4.00
CA ASN A 76 -18.44 -19.44 -4.54
C ASN A 76 -17.50 -20.08 -3.50
N TYR A 77 -16.96 -19.30 -2.56
CA TYR A 77 -15.93 -19.78 -1.63
C TYR A 77 -16.37 -19.75 -0.16
N GLY A 78 -17.48 -19.08 0.19
CA GLY A 78 -18.01 -19.05 1.57
C GLY A 78 -17.04 -18.53 2.64
N SER A 79 -15.97 -17.86 2.26
CA SER A 79 -14.77 -17.64 3.10
C SER A 79 -14.80 -16.32 3.89
N ILE A 80 -15.98 -15.77 4.22
CA ILE A 80 -16.08 -14.45 4.87
C ILE A 80 -16.29 -14.62 6.37
N ASP A 81 -15.24 -14.30 7.15
CA ASP A 81 -15.35 -14.13 8.60
C ASP A 81 -15.98 -12.77 8.93
N LEU A 82 -17.25 -12.80 9.34
CA LEU A 82 -18.04 -11.61 9.65
C LEU A 82 -17.51 -10.83 10.87
N ILE A 83 -16.91 -11.51 11.85
CA ILE A 83 -16.33 -10.84 13.02
C ILE A 83 -15.11 -10.04 12.57
N LEU A 84 -14.19 -10.68 11.84
CA LEU A 84 -12.97 -10.02 11.37
C LEU A 84 -13.31 -8.84 10.45
N VAL A 85 -14.26 -9.04 9.53
CA VAL A 85 -14.75 -7.97 8.64
C VAL A 85 -15.32 -6.80 9.43
N SER A 86 -16.11 -7.05 10.48
CA SER A 86 -16.70 -5.97 11.28
C SER A 86 -15.62 -5.10 11.95
N MET A 87 -14.55 -5.71 12.49
CA MET A 87 -13.42 -4.99 13.07
C MET A 87 -12.64 -4.18 12.03
N LEU A 88 -12.40 -4.77 10.86
CA LEU A 88 -11.71 -4.10 9.74
C LEU A 88 -12.51 -2.90 9.21
N ILE A 89 -13.84 -3.02 9.12
CA ILE A 89 -14.72 -1.92 8.69
C ILE A 89 -14.64 -0.76 9.68
N LEU A 90 -14.71 -1.03 11.00
CA LEU A 90 -14.63 0.03 12.01
C LEU A 90 -13.30 0.79 11.94
N GLY A 91 -12.17 0.07 11.82
CA GLY A 91 -10.86 0.70 11.62
C GLY A 91 -10.78 1.49 10.31
N SER A 92 -11.35 0.94 9.23
CA SER A 92 -11.36 1.59 7.92
C SER A 92 -12.17 2.88 7.92
N ILE A 93 -13.32 2.93 8.58
CA ILE A 93 -14.17 4.13 8.65
C ILE A 93 -13.41 5.30 9.29
N ILE A 94 -12.67 5.06 10.37
CA ILE A 94 -11.85 6.08 11.02
C ILE A 94 -10.69 6.52 10.11
N GLY A 95 -10.02 5.53 9.49
CA GLY A 95 -8.91 5.78 8.57
C GLY A 95 -9.32 6.59 7.34
N VAL A 96 -10.46 6.27 6.71
CA VAL A 96 -10.98 7.00 5.54
C VAL A 96 -11.33 8.43 5.90
N GLN A 97 -12.03 8.67 7.02
CA GLN A 97 -12.39 10.03 7.42
C GLN A 97 -11.15 10.90 7.66
N CYS A 98 -10.15 10.38 8.35
CA CYS A 98 -8.90 11.09 8.58
C CYS A 98 -8.12 11.29 7.26
N GLY A 99 -8.03 10.24 6.44
CA GLY A 99 -7.32 10.26 5.16
C GLY A 99 -7.94 11.22 4.14
N GLN A 100 -9.26 11.29 4.05
CA GLN A 100 -9.96 12.27 3.20
C GLN A 100 -9.64 13.69 3.64
N LYS A 101 -9.74 13.97 4.94
CA LYS A 101 -9.48 15.30 5.49
C LYS A 101 -8.04 15.74 5.23
N ILE A 102 -7.05 14.85 5.38
CA ILE A 102 -5.66 15.13 5.06
C ILE A 102 -5.48 15.31 3.54
N GLY A 103 -6.09 14.43 2.74
CA GLY A 103 -5.98 14.42 1.28
C GLY A 103 -6.51 15.69 0.61
N GLU A 104 -7.50 16.37 1.20
CA GLU A 104 -8.00 17.66 0.73
C GLU A 104 -6.96 18.80 0.81
N PHE A 105 -5.99 18.70 1.72
CA PHE A 105 -4.90 19.67 1.86
C PHE A 105 -3.70 19.38 0.94
N ILE A 106 -3.68 18.24 0.26
CA ILE A 106 -2.55 17.80 -0.56
C ILE A 106 -2.78 18.20 -2.02
N ASP A 107 -1.79 18.85 -2.63
CA ASP A 107 -1.85 19.23 -4.03
C ASP A 107 -1.86 18.01 -4.96
N SER A 108 -2.42 18.19 -6.16
CA SER A 108 -2.57 17.06 -7.09
C SER A 108 -1.25 16.45 -7.58
N THR A 109 -0.15 17.20 -7.55
CA THR A 109 1.20 16.69 -7.82
C THR A 109 1.69 15.84 -6.65
N GLU A 110 1.46 16.30 -5.43
CA GLU A 110 1.86 15.59 -4.21
C GLU A 110 1.09 14.28 -4.06
N LEU A 111 -0.22 14.26 -4.35
CA LEU A 111 -1.02 13.02 -4.38
C LEU A 111 -0.44 11.98 -5.35
N LYS A 112 0.00 12.39 -6.55
CA LYS A 112 0.66 11.48 -7.49
C LYS A 112 1.97 10.94 -6.94
N THR A 113 2.79 11.80 -6.33
CA THR A 113 4.06 11.36 -5.73
C THR A 113 3.83 10.40 -4.57
N LEU A 114 2.81 10.63 -3.75
CA LEU A 114 2.45 9.76 -2.63
C LEU A 114 2.00 8.39 -3.14
N LEU A 115 1.14 8.35 -4.17
CA LEU A 115 0.75 7.11 -4.84
C LEU A 115 1.98 6.37 -5.40
N ALA A 116 2.89 7.07 -6.08
CA ALA A 116 4.08 6.47 -6.66
C ALA A 116 5.01 5.87 -5.60
N ILE A 117 5.24 6.59 -4.48
CA ILE A 117 6.03 6.10 -3.35
C ILE A 117 5.37 4.87 -2.72
N LEU A 118 4.05 4.90 -2.52
CA LEU A 118 3.29 3.78 -1.97
C LEU A 118 3.44 2.53 -2.86
N LEU A 119 3.22 2.65 -4.16
CA LEU A 119 3.35 1.55 -5.11
C LEU A 119 4.77 0.99 -5.16
N LEU A 120 5.77 1.86 -5.11
CA LEU A 120 7.19 1.46 -5.09
C LEU A 120 7.53 0.70 -3.80
N LEU A 121 7.07 1.17 -2.64
CA LEU A 121 7.28 0.48 -1.36
C LEU A 121 6.61 -0.90 -1.34
N VAL A 122 5.36 -0.99 -1.82
CA VAL A 122 4.65 -2.28 -1.92
C VAL A 122 5.38 -3.21 -2.87
N GLY A 123 5.83 -2.72 -4.03
CA GLY A 123 6.61 -3.50 -4.99
C GLY A 123 7.92 -4.04 -4.40
N ILE A 124 8.67 -3.20 -3.67
CA ILE A 124 9.89 -3.63 -2.97
C ILE A 124 9.56 -4.67 -1.89
N ALA A 125 8.50 -4.46 -1.10
CA ALA A 125 8.12 -5.40 -0.06
C ALA A 125 7.78 -6.79 -0.63
N ILE A 126 6.97 -6.83 -1.70
CA ILE A 126 6.62 -8.09 -2.37
C ILE A 126 7.86 -8.74 -3.02
N ALA A 127 8.72 -7.95 -3.66
CA ALA A 127 9.96 -8.46 -4.25
C ALA A 127 10.90 -9.02 -3.16
N TYR A 128 11.04 -8.33 -2.04
CA TYR A 128 11.85 -8.80 -0.92
C TYR A 128 11.31 -10.12 -0.37
N ASP A 129 10.01 -10.20 -0.14
CA ASP A 129 9.35 -11.41 0.34
C ASP A 129 9.49 -12.57 -0.65
N THR A 130 9.36 -12.30 -1.96
CA THR A 130 9.43 -13.33 -2.99
C THR A 130 10.86 -13.83 -3.23
N PHE A 131 11.85 -12.94 -3.25
CA PHE A 131 13.22 -13.28 -3.65
C PHE A 131 14.15 -13.57 -2.47
N PHE A 132 13.96 -12.94 -1.31
CA PHE A 132 14.91 -13.03 -0.19
C PHE A 132 14.35 -13.79 1.03
N ALA A 133 13.02 -13.84 1.24
CA ALA A 133 12.46 -14.65 2.33
C ALA A 133 12.70 -16.17 2.19
N PRO A 134 12.72 -16.77 0.98
CA PRO A 134 13.02 -18.20 0.84
C PRO A 134 14.45 -18.56 1.26
N ASP A 135 15.41 -17.67 1.00
CA ASP A 135 16.83 -17.90 1.32
C ASP A 135 17.10 -17.73 2.81
N LEU A 136 16.43 -16.78 3.48
CA LEU A 136 16.54 -16.61 4.93
C LEU A 136 15.95 -17.80 5.71
N ILE A 137 14.84 -18.39 5.24
CA ILE A 137 14.25 -19.57 5.88
C ILE A 137 15.07 -20.83 5.57
N LYS A 138 15.59 -20.98 4.35
CA LYS A 138 16.47 -22.11 3.99
C LYS A 138 17.81 -22.06 4.72
N GLU A 139 18.46 -20.89 4.83
CA GLU A 139 19.69 -20.72 5.60
C GLU A 139 19.46 -20.87 7.11
N ALA A 140 18.33 -20.36 7.65
CA ALA A 140 17.98 -20.59 9.06
C ALA A 140 17.72 -22.06 9.38
N THR A 141 17.24 -22.85 8.41
CA THR A 141 17.04 -24.29 8.58
C THR A 141 18.34 -25.08 8.37
N PHE A 142 19.22 -24.62 7.47
CA PHE A 142 20.49 -25.31 7.13
C PHE A 142 21.65 -25.00 8.10
N ASN A 143 21.75 -23.77 8.61
CA ASN A 143 22.78 -23.35 9.59
C ASN A 143 22.28 -23.28 11.04
N GLY A 144 20.96 -23.38 11.27
CA GLY A 144 20.30 -23.12 12.56
C GLY A 144 20.55 -24.12 13.70
N THR A 145 21.45 -25.10 13.52
CA THR A 145 21.82 -26.00 14.61
C THR A 145 23.31 -26.06 14.96
N LYS A 146 24.23 -25.47 14.18
CA LYS A 146 25.68 -25.66 14.47
C LYS A 146 26.53 -24.42 14.69
N THR A 147 26.10 -23.21 14.32
CA THR A 147 26.91 -22.00 14.60
C THR A 147 26.03 -20.77 14.90
N LEU A 148 25.31 -20.77 16.02
CA LEU A 148 24.77 -19.52 16.53
C LEU A 148 25.93 -18.69 17.11
N GLY A 149 26.12 -17.47 16.60
CA GLY A 149 27.01 -16.50 17.23
C GLY A 149 26.54 -16.16 18.66
N PRO A 150 27.41 -15.57 19.50
CA PRO A 150 27.10 -15.31 20.91
C PRO A 150 25.81 -14.50 21.12
N PHE A 151 25.56 -13.53 20.24
CA PHE A 151 24.37 -12.67 20.29
C PHE A 151 23.10 -13.42 19.88
N SER A 152 23.16 -14.28 18.87
CA SER A 152 22.01 -15.07 18.43
C SER A 152 21.56 -16.08 19.50
N SER A 153 22.50 -16.69 20.22
CA SER A 153 22.21 -17.56 21.36
C SER A 153 21.56 -16.78 22.52
N PHE A 154 22.01 -15.55 22.77
CA PHE A 154 21.41 -14.68 23.77
C PHE A 154 19.96 -14.32 23.42
N ILE A 155 19.68 -13.90 22.19
CA ILE A 155 18.31 -13.59 21.73
C ILE A 155 17.43 -14.85 21.78
N LYS A 156 17.95 -16.01 21.38
CA LYS A 156 17.21 -17.28 21.43
C LYS A 156 16.89 -17.71 22.86
N ASN A 157 17.83 -17.61 23.79
CA ASN A 157 17.60 -17.92 25.19
C ASN A 157 16.63 -16.92 25.84
N LEU A 158 16.80 -15.62 25.58
CA LEU A 158 15.88 -14.59 26.08
C LEU A 158 14.45 -14.80 25.59
N SER A 159 14.28 -15.19 24.32
CA SER A 159 12.97 -15.53 23.76
C SER A 159 12.36 -16.79 24.37
N LYS A 160 13.18 -17.78 24.73
CA LYS A 160 12.72 -19.08 25.23
C LYS A 160 12.42 -19.06 26.73
N ASP A 161 13.25 -18.35 27.50
CA ASP A 161 13.13 -18.25 28.95
C ASP A 161 12.12 -17.17 29.37
N PHE A 162 12.00 -16.06 28.61
CA PHE A 162 11.12 -14.94 28.96
C PHE A 162 10.37 -14.36 27.74
N PRO A 163 9.38 -15.07 27.19
CA PRO A 163 8.70 -14.69 25.94
C PRO A 163 7.97 -13.35 26.02
N VAL A 164 7.32 -13.06 27.16
CA VAL A 164 6.58 -11.80 27.36
C VAL A 164 7.53 -10.59 27.44
N GLN A 165 8.64 -10.74 28.16
CA GLN A 165 9.63 -9.67 28.30
C GLN A 165 10.36 -9.41 26.98
N TYR A 166 10.69 -10.48 26.23
CA TYR A 166 11.24 -10.37 24.88
C TYR A 166 10.30 -9.59 23.95
N GLY A 167 9.00 -9.87 23.99
CA GLY A 167 8.00 -9.15 23.21
C GLY A 167 7.95 -7.65 23.53
N ILE A 168 7.92 -7.29 24.82
CA ILE A 168 7.90 -5.89 25.26
C ILE A 168 9.17 -5.15 24.85
N ILE A 169 10.34 -5.76 25.07
CA ILE A 169 11.64 -5.17 24.71
C ILE A 169 11.74 -4.97 23.19
N SER A 170 11.27 -5.94 22.40
CA SER A 170 11.28 -5.86 20.93
C SER A 170 10.39 -4.72 20.41
N ILE A 171 9.18 -4.57 20.96
CA ILE A 171 8.26 -3.48 20.57
C ILE A 171 8.85 -2.12 20.93
N ILE A 172 9.38 -1.96 22.13
CA ILE A 172 10.00 -0.71 22.57
C ILE A 172 11.20 -0.36 21.67
N PHE A 173 12.06 -1.34 21.39
CA PHE A 173 13.22 -1.16 20.54
C PHE A 173 12.84 -0.78 19.11
N ALA A 174 11.81 -1.40 18.54
CA ALA A 174 11.29 -1.09 17.21
C ALA A 174 10.76 0.34 17.13
N ILE A 175 9.99 0.80 18.13
CA ILE A 175 9.48 2.17 18.20
C ILE A 175 10.63 3.17 18.31
N VAL A 176 11.61 2.92 19.18
CA VAL A 176 12.78 3.79 19.38
C VAL A 176 13.60 3.91 18.09
N LEU A 177 13.86 2.80 17.40
CA LEU A 177 14.55 2.80 16.11
C LEU A 177 13.75 3.55 15.04
N GLY A 178 12.43 3.36 14.99
CA GLY A 178 11.56 4.08 14.06
C GLY A 178 11.59 5.59 14.27
N VAL A 179 11.52 6.06 15.52
CA VAL A 179 11.60 7.48 15.88
C VAL A 179 13.00 8.03 15.59
N ALA A 180 14.06 7.29 15.91
CA ALA A 180 15.43 7.67 15.60
C ALA A 180 15.65 7.82 14.10
N ALA A 181 15.21 6.85 13.28
CA ALA A 181 15.29 6.92 11.83
C ALA A 181 14.53 8.13 11.25
N ALA A 182 13.34 8.43 11.78
CA ALA A 182 12.58 9.63 11.42
C ALA A 182 13.32 10.92 11.81
N PHE A 183 14.00 10.94 12.96
CA PHE A 183 14.81 12.05 13.41
C PHE A 183 16.05 12.28 12.53
N ILE A 184 16.80 11.21 12.20
CA ILE A 184 17.93 11.28 11.25
C ILE A 184 17.45 11.81 9.90
N ARG A 185 16.32 11.32 9.39
CA ARG A 185 15.73 11.79 8.13
C ARG A 185 15.38 13.27 8.19
N ARG A 186 14.80 13.73 9.30
CA ARG A 186 14.44 15.14 9.52
C ARG A 186 15.67 16.02 9.65
N PHE A 187 16.70 15.57 10.34
CA PHE A 187 17.97 16.29 10.52
C PHE A 187 18.71 16.47 9.19
N PHE A 188 18.85 15.40 8.40
CA PHE A 188 19.47 15.47 7.06
C PHE A 188 18.64 16.31 6.08
N SER A 189 17.31 16.26 6.16
CA SER A 189 16.42 17.14 5.37
C SER A 189 16.64 18.63 5.70
N GLY A 190 16.83 18.95 7.00
CA GLY A 190 17.16 20.30 7.45
C GLY A 190 18.51 20.81 6.94
N LEU A 191 19.54 19.95 6.95
CA LEU A 191 20.86 20.27 6.39
C LEU A 191 20.80 20.48 4.86
N ARG A 192 20.06 19.64 4.14
CA ARG A 192 19.90 19.76 2.68
C ARG A 192 19.25 21.10 2.29
N LYS A 193 18.24 21.57 3.03
CA LYS A 193 17.62 22.89 2.77
C LYS A 193 18.55 24.07 3.05
N LYS A 194 19.53 23.91 3.96
CA LYS A 194 20.48 24.97 4.34
C LYS A 194 21.64 25.10 3.36
N TYR A 195 22.09 23.99 2.75
CA TYR A 195 23.22 23.95 1.81
C TYR A 195 22.82 23.93 0.33
N PHE A 196 21.61 23.47 -0.02
CA PHE A 196 21.08 23.45 -1.38
C PHE A 196 19.91 24.44 -1.51
N LYS A 197 20.21 25.75 -1.45
CA LYS A 197 19.35 26.77 -2.06
C LYS A 197 19.83 26.98 -3.49
N PRO A 198 19.00 26.82 -4.53
CA PRO A 198 19.32 27.43 -5.82
C PRO A 198 19.32 28.95 -5.63
N ALA A 199 20.40 29.61 -6.06
CA ALA A 199 20.43 31.06 -6.18
C ALA A 199 19.63 31.43 -7.44
N LYS A 200 18.45 32.01 -7.22
CA LYS A 200 17.47 32.52 -8.21
C LYS A 200 16.84 31.51 -9.15
#